data_AF-A0A6P0RHL5-F1
#
_entry.id   AF-A0A6P0RHL5-F1
#
_cell.length_a   1.000
_cell.length_b   1.000
_cell.length_c   1.000
_cell.angle_alpha   90.00
_cell.angle_beta   90.00
_cell.angle_gamma   90.00
#
_symmetry.space_group_name_H-M   'P 1'
#
loop_
_entity.id
_entity.type
_entity.pdbx_description
1 polymer ?
#
loop_
_entity_poly.entity_id
_entity_poly.type
_entity_poly.pdbx_seq_one_letter_code
_entity_poly.pdbx_strand_id
1 'polypeptide(L)'
;IGYNLSIYNGMSGGPLLNNYGQLVGIIGMGEPIIFVNPDIYLYRDGSRVTDSLAVSPEQALDFLSSLSWAIPSETLVDLSPSGLELNLVQSP
;
A
#
# COMPACT_ATOMS: atom_id res chain seq x y z
N ILE A 1 -0.16 0.83 0.82
CA ILE A 1 -0.41 2.14 0.18
C ILE A 1 -1.33 1.91 -1.01
N GLY A 2 -2.51 2.52 -1.02
CA GLY A 2 -3.41 2.49 -2.19
C GLY A 2 -3.04 3.59 -3.19
N TYR A 3 -3.01 3.27 -4.49
CA TYR A 3 -2.67 4.22 -5.55
C TYR A 3 -3.45 3.92 -6.84
N ASN A 4 -3.61 4.96 -7.66
CA ASN A 4 -4.31 4.90 -8.95
C ASN A 4 -3.33 5.30 -10.06
N LEU A 5 -2.49 4.35 -10.46
CA LEU A 5 -1.58 4.47 -11.60
C LEU A 5 -1.81 3.24 -12.49
N SER A 6 -1.43 3.33 -13.77
CA SER A 6 -1.50 2.15 -14.64
C SER A 6 -0.41 1.13 -14.25
N ILE A 7 -0.82 -0.05 -13.82
CA ILE A 7 0.03 -1.22 -13.57
C ILE A 7 -0.29 -2.33 -14.57
N TYR A 8 0.73 -3.08 -14.97
CA TYR A 8 0.61 -4.25 -15.82
C TYR A 8 1.25 -5.47 -15.16
N ASN A 9 0.79 -6.66 -15.53
CA ASN A 9 1.41 -7.91 -15.13
C ASN A 9 2.90 -7.89 -15.46
N GLY A 10 3.73 -8.30 -14.50
CA GLY A 10 5.19 -8.21 -14.60
C GLY A 10 5.81 -6.99 -13.90
N MET A 11 5.01 -6.02 -13.44
CA MET A 11 5.50 -4.92 -12.58
C MET A 11 5.56 -5.27 -11.09
N SER A 12 5.03 -6.43 -10.67
CA SER A 12 5.08 -6.87 -9.28
C SER A 12 6.52 -6.90 -8.76
N GLY A 13 6.73 -6.37 -7.54
CA GLY A 13 8.06 -6.20 -6.97
C GLY A 13 8.80 -4.92 -7.41
N GLY A 14 8.26 -4.17 -8.38
CA GLY A 14 8.81 -2.89 -8.81
C GLY A 14 8.66 -1.76 -7.79
N PRO A 15 9.39 -0.64 -7.95
CA PRO A 15 9.35 0.47 -7.02
C PRO A 15 8.10 1.35 -7.25
N LEU A 16 7.43 1.72 -6.17
CA LEU A 16 6.52 2.87 -6.14
C LEU A 16 7.31 4.09 -5.66
N LEU A 17 7.42 5.11 -6.52
CA LEU A 17 8.19 6.32 -6.26
C LEU A 17 7.27 7.52 -5.98
N ASN A 18 7.67 8.42 -5.09
CA ASN A 18 7.02 9.71 -4.94
C ASN A 18 7.52 10.72 -5.99
N ASN A 19 6.99 11.95 -5.95
CA ASN A 19 7.34 13.01 -6.90
C ASN A 19 8.81 13.48 -6.84
N TYR A 20 9.56 13.07 -5.82
CA TYR A 20 11.00 13.33 -5.66
C TYR A 20 11.86 12.14 -6.13
N GLY A 21 11.26 11.08 -6.66
CA GLY A 21 11.97 9.85 -7.05
C GLY A 21 12.37 8.96 -5.87
N GLN A 22 11.81 9.17 -4.68
CA GLN A 22 12.12 8.37 -3.49
C GLN A 22 11.21 7.13 -3.41
N LEU A 23 11.77 6.00 -2.97
CA LEU A 23 11.05 4.75 -2.78
C LEU A 23 10.09 4.84 -1.58
N VAL A 24 8.78 4.83 -1.86
CA VAL A 24 7.73 4.84 -0.84
C VAL A 24 6.99 3.51 -0.72
N GLY A 25 7.18 2.59 -1.67
CA GLY A 25 6.62 1.25 -1.56
C GLY A 25 7.07 0.29 -2.66
N ILE A 26 6.66 -0.97 -2.52
CA ILE A 26 6.88 -2.05 -3.49
C ILE A 26 5.54 -2.42 -4.11
N ILE A 27 5.46 -2.38 -5.44
CA ILE A 27 4.25 -2.75 -6.20
C ILE A 27 3.85 -4.19 -5.84
N GLY A 28 2.66 -4.35 -5.26
CA GLY A 28 2.14 -5.63 -4.81
C GLY A 28 0.96 -6.10 -5.67
N MET A 29 -0.25 -5.73 -5.23
CA MET A 29 -1.51 -6.18 -5.82
C MET A 29 -2.03 -5.14 -6.81
N GLY A 30 -2.29 -5.55 -8.05
CA GLY A 30 -2.92 -4.72 -9.06
C GLY A 30 -4.44 -4.74 -8.98
N GLU A 31 -5.08 -3.68 -9.43
CA GLU A 31 -6.52 -3.61 -9.66
C GLU A 31 -6.96 -4.47 -10.88
N PRO A 32 -8.25 -4.83 -10.98
CA PRO A 32 -9.25 -4.77 -9.91
C PRO A 32 -9.07 -5.93 -8.93
N ILE A 33 -9.30 -5.68 -7.64
CA ILE A 33 -9.31 -6.75 -6.64
C ILE A 33 -10.56 -7.62 -6.88
N ILE A 34 -10.34 -8.88 -7.23
CA ILE A 34 -11.41 -9.85 -7.56
C ILE A 34 -12.31 -10.24 -6.36
N PHE A 35 -11.92 -9.91 -5.13
CA PHE A 35 -12.71 -10.13 -3.91
C PHE A 35 -13.04 -8.79 -3.24
N VAL A 36 -14.29 -8.36 -3.36
CA VAL A 36 -14.77 -7.11 -2.76
C VAL A 36 -15.39 -7.44 -1.39
N ASN A 37 -14.55 -7.43 -0.35
CA ASN A 37 -14.96 -7.65 1.04
C ASN A 37 -14.41 -6.52 1.92
N PRO A 38 -15.21 -5.82 2.76
CA PRO A 38 -14.68 -4.80 3.66
C PRO A 38 -13.62 -5.33 4.65
N ASP A 39 -13.66 -6.62 4.99
CA ASP A 39 -12.73 -7.26 5.94
C ASP A 39 -11.30 -7.43 5.41
N ILE A 40 -11.03 -7.12 4.14
CA ILE A 40 -9.66 -7.10 3.60
C ILE A 40 -9.00 -5.72 3.67
N TYR A 41 -9.77 -4.65 3.94
CA TYR A 41 -9.25 -3.29 4.10
C TYR A 41 -9.21 -2.93 5.58
N LEU A 42 -8.16 -3.39 6.26
CA LEU A 42 -7.96 -3.19 7.69
C LEU A 42 -6.79 -2.26 7.96
N TYR A 43 -6.92 -1.43 8.99
CA TYR A 43 -5.79 -0.79 9.63
C TYR A 43 -4.96 -1.81 10.41
N ARG A 44 -3.75 -1.41 10.82
CA ARG A 44 -2.82 -2.28 11.59
C ARG A 44 -3.42 -2.76 12.92
N ASP A 45 -4.37 -2.03 13.48
CA ASP A 45 -5.11 -2.39 14.69
C ASP A 45 -6.32 -3.31 14.45
N GLY A 46 -6.61 -3.65 13.19
CA GLY A 46 -7.73 -4.50 12.79
C GLY A 46 -9.06 -3.76 12.57
N SER A 47 -9.11 -2.44 12.78
CA SER A 47 -10.30 -1.65 12.43
C SER A 47 -10.48 -1.54 10.91
N ARG A 48 -11.72 -1.51 10.44
CA ARG A 48 -12.02 -1.43 9.00
C ARG A 48 -11.80 -0.02 8.48
N VAL A 49 -11.14 0.10 7.33
CA VAL A 49 -10.96 1.39 6.63
C VAL A 49 -12.30 1.94 6.15
N THR A 50 -13.25 1.08 5.79
CA THR A 50 -14.60 1.53 5.37
C THR A 50 -15.36 2.28 6.45
N ASP A 51 -15.04 2.05 7.73
CA ASP A 51 -15.75 2.63 8.87
C ASP A 51 -15.16 3.99 9.26
N SER A 52 -13.97 4.35 8.76
CA SER A 52 -13.28 5.61 9.08
C SER A 52 -13.48 6.72 8.03
N LEU A 53 -13.95 6.37 6.83
CA LEU A 53 -14.13 7.33 5.75
C LEU A 53 -15.45 8.08 5.90
N ALA A 54 -15.45 9.38 5.59
CA ALA A 54 -16.63 10.25 5.64
C ALA A 54 -17.56 10.07 4.41
N VAL A 55 -17.80 8.82 4.00
CA VAL A 55 -18.66 8.40 2.88
C VAL A 55 -19.43 7.13 3.29
N SER A 56 -20.39 6.66 2.47
CA SER A 56 -21.06 5.40 2.80
C SER A 56 -20.08 4.22 2.71
N PRO A 57 -20.28 3.13 3.49
CA PRO A 57 -19.42 1.94 3.41
C PRO A 57 -19.33 1.33 2.00
N GLU A 58 -20.41 1.41 1.23
CA GLU A 58 -20.45 0.97 -0.18
C GLU A 58 -19.53 1.83 -1.06
N GLN A 59 -19.62 3.16 -0.94
CA GLN A 59 -18.75 4.08 -1.69
C GLN A 59 -17.28 3.94 -1.29
N ALA A 60 -17.01 3.72 0.00
CA ALA A 60 -15.68 3.44 0.50
C ALA A 60 -15.13 2.14 -0.12
N LEU A 61 -15.93 1.08 -0.14
CA LEU A 61 -15.52 -0.22 -0.67
C LEU A 61 -15.29 -0.17 -2.18
N ASP A 62 -16.17 0.50 -2.93
CA ASP A 62 -15.99 0.74 -4.36
C ASP A 62 -14.66 1.46 -4.63
N PHE A 63 -14.41 2.57 -3.92
CA PHE A 63 -13.16 3.32 -4.05
C PHE A 63 -11.92 2.48 -3.70
N LEU A 64 -11.94 1.74 -2.59
CA LEU A 64 -10.79 0.93 -2.16
C LEU A 64 -10.51 -0.23 -3.13
N SER A 65 -11.55 -0.81 -3.73
CA SER A 65 -11.44 -1.89 -4.72
C SER A 65 -10.90 -1.42 -6.08
N SER A 66 -11.01 -0.13 -6.37
CA SER A 66 -10.48 0.51 -7.58
C SER A 66 -9.04 1.03 -7.40
N LEU A 67 -8.33 0.60 -6.37
CA LEU A 67 -6.94 0.95 -6.15
C LEU A 67 -6.05 -0.27 -6.34
N SER A 68 -4.84 0.00 -6.82
CA SER A 68 -3.73 -0.93 -6.67
C SER A 68 -3.01 -0.69 -5.35
N TRP A 69 -2.35 -1.73 -4.83
CA TRP A 69 -1.79 -1.73 -3.49
C TRP A 69 -0.31 -2.07 -3.49
N ALA A 70 0.47 -1.18 -2.89
CA ALA A 70 1.89 -1.36 -2.65
C ALA A 70 2.16 -1.66 -1.17
N ILE A 71 3.17 -2.48 -0.91
CA ILE A 71 3.73 -2.71 0.42
C ILE A 71 4.56 -1.46 0.79
N PRO A 72 4.30 -0.76 1.91
CA PRO A 72 5.10 0.39 2.32
C PRO A 72 6.59 0.02 2.46
N SER A 73 7.51 0.87 2.01
CA SER A 73 8.95 0.57 2.08
C SER A 73 9.46 0.40 3.51
N GLU A 74 8.81 1.04 4.48
CA GLU A 74 9.07 0.90 5.91
C GLU A 74 8.82 -0.54 6.40
N THR A 75 7.94 -1.29 5.73
CA THR A 75 7.73 -2.71 6.05
C THR A 75 9.00 -3.52 5.85
N LEU A 76 9.85 -3.15 4.87
CA LEU A 76 11.13 -3.82 4.67
C LEU A 76 12.15 -3.49 5.76
N VAL A 77 12.09 -2.27 6.32
CA VAL A 77 12.92 -1.86 7.45
C VAL A 77 12.50 -2.65 8.70
N ASP A 78 11.20 -2.73 8.98
CA ASP A 78 10.62 -3.48 10.11
C ASP A 78 10.96 -4.98 10.02
N LEU A 79 10.99 -5.55 8.81
CA LEU A 79 11.31 -6.97 8.57
C LEU A 79 12.81 -7.23 8.39
N SER A 80 13.64 -6.19 8.32
CA SER A 80 15.07 -6.36 8.07
C SER A 80 15.71 -7.13 9.23
N PRO A 81 16.46 -8.23 8.99
CA PRO A 81 17.27 -8.83 10.03
C PRO A 81 18.22 -7.79 10.61
N SER A 82 18.45 -7.85 11.92
CA SER A 82 19.21 -6.86 12.71
C SER A 82 20.64 -6.57 12.22
N GLY A 83 21.14 -7.34 11.26
CA GLY A 83 22.47 -7.18 10.64
C GLY A 83 22.46 -6.50 9.25
N LEU A 84 21.30 -6.09 8.73
CA LEU A 84 21.27 -5.14 7.62
C LEU A 84 21.55 -3.75 8.20
N GLU A 85 22.80 -3.31 8.14
CA GLU A 85 23.19 -1.92 8.42
C GLU A 85 22.59 -1.00 7.36
N LEU A 86 21.27 -0.80 7.43
CA LEU A 86 20.59 0.22 6.66
C LEU A 86 21.06 1.55 7.26
N ASN A 87 22.02 2.18 6.59
CA ASN A 87 22.38 3.58 6.82
C ASN A 87 21.18 4.45 6.48
N LEU A 88 20.20 4.48 7.40
CA LEU A 88 19.09 5.41 7.36
C LEU A 88 19.69 6.78 7.60
N VAL A 89 19.93 7.51 6.51
CA VAL A 89 20.33 8.90 6.58
C VAL A 89 19.22 9.62 7.33
N GLN A 90 19.48 9.95 8.60
CA GLN A 90 18.61 10.82 9.36
C GLN A 90 18.70 12.20 8.70
N SER A 91 17.64 12.59 8.01
CA SER A 91 17.49 13.98 7.57
C SER A 91 17.48 14.89 8.81
N PRO A 92 18.11 16.07 8.73
CA PRO A 92 18.23 17.01 9.85
C PRO A 92 16.89 17.59 10.30
#